data_AF-A0A7Y9RK86-F1
#
_entry.id   AF-A0A7Y9RK86-F1
#
_cell.length_a   1.000
_cell.length_b   1.000
_cell.length_c   1.000
_cell.angle_alpha   90.00
_cell.angle_beta   90.00
_cell.angle_gamma   90.00
#
_symmetry.space_group_name_H-M   'P 1'
#
loop_
_entity.id
_entity.type
_entity.pdbx_description
1 polymer ?
#
loop_
_entity_poly.entity_id
_entity_poly.type
_entity_poly.pdbx_seq_one_letter_code
_entity_poly.pdbx_strand_id
1 'polypeptide(L)'
;MTNLPAINITERLIHGSLLKCIDGRWGTQDEADMAGKQLIALMTARAIQRWQSEGAVETLVDTGAGLPDIDDLNGAIPQSEWELGLDGQPRPPWQPQYAVYLLDTSDASLYTFANGTTGAKIAWERLVDRISWMRALRGTQVFPLVKLDSKVMKTKFGAKLRPEFTIVNWRGFGGSGGPPIGGGPQNALAEPVKTPTTAEELQDEVPF
;
A
#
# COMPACT_ATOMS: atom_id res chain seq x y z
N MET A 1 -7.82 -18.32 -17.48
CA MET A 1 -7.88 -16.94 -16.94
C MET A 1 -8.61 -17.01 -15.62
N THR A 2 -8.03 -16.51 -14.53
CA THR A 2 -8.72 -16.47 -13.24
C THR A 2 -9.52 -15.16 -13.18
N ASN A 3 -10.84 -15.24 -13.15
CA ASN A 3 -11.69 -14.07 -12.98
C ASN A 3 -11.82 -13.77 -11.48
N LEU A 4 -11.07 -12.78 -11.00
CA LEU A 4 -11.31 -12.21 -9.68
C LEU A 4 -12.63 -11.41 -9.70
N PRO A 5 -13.42 -11.43 -8.62
CA PRO A 5 -14.60 -10.58 -8.53
C PRO A 5 -14.21 -9.11 -8.63
N ALA A 6 -15.02 -8.33 -9.33
CA ALA A 6 -14.79 -6.90 -9.47
C ALA A 6 -15.09 -6.17 -8.15
N ILE A 7 -14.20 -5.28 -7.74
CA ILE A 7 -14.44 -4.36 -6.63
C ILE A 7 -15.07 -3.09 -7.21
N ASN A 8 -16.36 -2.90 -6.97
CA ASN A 8 -17.09 -1.73 -7.43
C ASN A 8 -16.88 -0.53 -6.48
N ILE A 9 -15.87 0.29 -6.78
CA ILE A 9 -15.49 1.45 -5.97
C ILE A 9 -16.46 2.64 -6.12
N THR A 10 -17.28 2.66 -7.18
CA THR A 10 -18.26 3.73 -7.41
C THR A 10 -19.52 3.58 -6.57
N GLU A 11 -19.92 2.36 -6.21
CA GLU A 11 -21.04 2.13 -5.29
C GLU A 11 -20.65 2.34 -3.83
N ARG A 12 -19.45 1.90 -3.43
CA ARG A 12 -18.92 2.11 -2.09
C ARG A 12 -17.40 2.06 -2.11
N LEU A 13 -16.76 2.91 -1.31
CA LEU A 13 -15.30 2.93 -1.18
C LEU A 13 -14.78 1.73 -0.38
N ILE A 14 -15.48 1.32 0.67
CA ILE A 14 -15.05 0.25 1.58
C ILE A 14 -15.64 -1.08 1.17
N HIS A 15 -14.78 -2.08 0.95
CA HIS A 15 -15.15 -3.46 0.68
C HIS A 15 -14.44 -4.41 1.66
N GLY A 16 -15.21 -5.33 2.25
CA GLY A 16 -14.72 -6.17 3.34
C GLY A 16 -14.43 -5.36 4.60
N SER A 17 -13.45 -5.80 5.39
CA SER A 17 -13.14 -5.22 6.69
C SER A 17 -12.27 -3.96 6.57
N LEU A 18 -12.66 -2.88 7.26
CA LEU A 18 -11.88 -1.64 7.29
C LEU A 18 -10.59 -1.86 8.10
N LEU A 19 -9.46 -1.71 7.43
CA LEU A 19 -8.13 -1.77 8.02
C LEU A 19 -7.70 -0.37 8.48
N LYS A 20 -7.34 -0.25 9.75
CA LYS A 20 -6.85 0.99 10.37
C LYS A 20 -5.38 0.86 10.71
N CYS A 21 -4.65 1.96 10.57
CA CYS A 21 -3.30 2.10 11.08
C CYS A 21 -3.22 3.36 11.96
N ILE A 22 -3.01 3.19 13.27
CA ILE A 22 -2.93 4.29 14.23
C ILE A 22 -1.58 4.18 14.93
N ASP A 23 -0.73 5.19 14.74
CA ASP A 23 0.65 5.23 15.25
C ASP A 23 1.40 3.91 15.02
N GLY A 24 1.26 3.39 13.79
CA GLY A 24 1.94 2.19 13.32
C GLY A 24 1.32 0.87 13.76
N ARG A 25 0.24 0.89 14.55
CA ARG A 25 -0.53 -0.30 14.94
C ARG A 25 -1.60 -0.57 13.91
N TRP A 26 -1.55 -1.76 13.31
CA TRP A 26 -2.50 -2.21 12.31
C TRP A 26 -3.58 -3.06 12.95
N GLY A 27 -4.83 -2.85 12.58
CA GLY A 27 -5.95 -3.66 13.06
C GLY A 27 -7.23 -3.40 12.30
N THR A 28 -8.23 -4.23 12.53
CA THR A 28 -9.61 -4.03 12.09
C THR A 28 -10.49 -3.80 13.32
N GLN A 29 -11.81 -3.81 13.13
CA GLN A 29 -12.74 -3.81 14.26
C GLN A 29 -12.69 -5.12 15.05
N ASP A 30 -12.48 -6.25 14.38
CA ASP A 30 -12.57 -7.59 14.97
C ASP A 30 -11.19 -8.19 15.32
N GLU A 31 -10.12 -7.68 14.70
CA GLU A 31 -8.75 -8.18 14.86
C GLU A 31 -7.82 -7.03 15.26
N ALA A 32 -7.37 -7.04 16.52
CA ALA A 32 -6.65 -5.91 17.11
C ALA A 32 -5.20 -5.76 16.62
N ASP A 33 -4.58 -6.84 16.13
CA ASP A 33 -3.21 -6.82 15.62
C ASP A 33 -3.12 -7.53 14.27
N MET A 34 -2.95 -6.71 13.24
CA MET A 34 -2.74 -7.12 11.85
C MET A 34 -1.31 -6.82 11.39
N ALA A 35 -0.44 -6.34 12.28
CA ALA A 35 0.91 -5.96 11.91
C ALA A 35 1.71 -7.18 11.42
N GLY A 36 2.45 -7.02 10.33
CA GLY A 36 3.22 -8.12 9.74
C GLY A 36 2.38 -9.08 8.87
N LYS A 37 1.05 -8.99 8.86
CA LYS A 37 0.21 -9.82 7.98
C LYS A 37 0.54 -9.54 6.52
N GLN A 38 0.61 -10.61 5.72
CA GLN A 38 0.91 -10.53 4.29
C GLN A 38 -0.36 -10.67 3.48
N LEU A 39 -0.68 -9.66 2.69
CA LEU A 39 -1.92 -9.56 1.91
C LEU A 39 -1.57 -9.19 0.47
N ILE A 40 -2.37 -9.64 -0.49
CA ILE A 40 -2.19 -9.23 -1.89
C ILE A 40 -2.92 -7.90 -2.10
N ALA A 41 -2.21 -6.86 -2.54
CA ALA A 41 -2.86 -5.62 -2.96
C ALA A 41 -3.46 -5.79 -4.36
N LEU A 42 -4.79 -5.87 -4.42
CA LEU A 42 -5.54 -6.09 -5.66
C LEU A 42 -5.60 -4.82 -6.49
N MET A 43 -5.95 -3.71 -5.83
CA MET A 43 -6.11 -2.41 -6.47
C MET A 43 -5.90 -1.27 -5.47
N THR A 44 -5.77 -0.08 -6.03
CA THR A 44 -5.63 1.18 -5.31
C THR A 44 -6.61 2.17 -5.90
N ALA A 45 -7.24 2.99 -5.07
CA ALA A 45 -8.09 4.07 -5.52
C ALA A 45 -7.72 5.37 -4.79
N ARG A 46 -7.98 6.49 -5.46
CA ARG A 46 -7.97 7.82 -4.86
C ARG A 46 -9.41 8.31 -4.83
N ALA A 47 -9.82 8.91 -3.73
CA ALA A 47 -11.14 9.48 -3.59
C ALA A 47 -11.06 10.79 -2.79
N ILE A 48 -12.15 11.53 -2.77
CA ILE A 48 -12.40 12.61 -1.82
C ILE A 48 -13.72 12.33 -1.11
N GLN A 49 -13.77 12.64 0.18
CA GLN A 49 -14.95 12.45 0.99
C GLN A 49 -15.32 13.74 1.70
N ARG A 50 -16.61 14.07 1.68
CA ARG A 50 -17.18 15.11 2.52
C ARG A 50 -17.57 14.51 3.86
N TRP A 51 -16.95 15.00 4.92
CA TRP A 51 -17.20 14.57 6.29
C TRP A 51 -18.18 15.50 7.00
N GLN A 52 -19.05 14.87 7.79
CA GLN A 52 -19.88 15.50 8.81
C GLN A 52 -19.86 14.62 10.07
N SER A 53 -20.55 15.05 11.12
CA SER A 53 -20.45 14.50 12.48
C SER A 53 -20.79 13.02 12.57
N GLU A 54 -21.67 12.53 11.70
CA GLU A 54 -22.06 11.11 11.61
C GLU A 54 -21.17 10.27 10.67
N GLY A 55 -20.25 10.90 9.93
CA GLY A 55 -19.32 10.23 9.02
C GLY A 55 -19.23 10.87 7.63
N ALA A 56 -18.79 10.09 6.65
CA ALA A 56 -18.71 10.55 5.27
C ALA A 56 -20.11 10.57 4.65
N VAL A 57 -20.59 11.76 4.27
CA VAL A 57 -21.91 11.95 3.64
C VAL A 57 -21.85 11.87 2.12
N GLU A 58 -20.67 12.11 1.56
CA GLU A 58 -20.44 12.07 0.11
C GLU A 58 -19.05 11.53 -0.17
N THR A 59 -18.93 10.74 -1.24
CA THR A 59 -17.66 10.16 -1.70
C THR A 59 -17.57 10.28 -3.22
N LEU A 60 -16.52 10.93 -3.71
CA LEU A 60 -16.19 11.01 -5.13
C LEU A 60 -14.90 10.23 -5.37
N VAL A 61 -14.96 9.22 -6.22
CA VAL A 61 -13.82 8.34 -6.52
C VAL A 61 -13.22 8.70 -7.87
N ASP A 62 -11.90 8.68 -7.96
CA ASP A 62 -11.18 8.94 -9.20
C ASP A 62 -11.37 7.76 -10.17
N THR A 63 -12.16 7.98 -11.21
CA THR A 63 -12.43 7.00 -12.28
C THR A 63 -11.50 7.17 -13.49
N GLY A 64 -10.48 8.03 -13.38
CA GLY A 64 -9.54 8.34 -14.45
C GLY A 64 -9.83 9.66 -15.18
N ALA A 65 -11.01 10.25 -14.97
CA ALA A 65 -11.32 11.61 -15.42
C ALA A 65 -10.69 12.70 -14.54
N GLY A 66 -10.11 12.30 -13.39
CA GLY A 66 -9.64 13.20 -12.35
C GLY A 66 -10.71 13.47 -11.29
N LEU A 67 -10.27 14.02 -10.17
CA LEU A 67 -11.15 14.48 -9.09
C LEU A 67 -11.30 16.01 -9.17
N PRO A 68 -12.45 16.56 -8.74
CA PRO A 68 -12.59 18.00 -8.54
C PRO A 68 -11.53 18.53 -7.57
N ASP A 69 -11.25 19.84 -7.68
CA ASP A 69 -10.36 20.50 -6.75
C ASP A 69 -11.00 20.58 -5.35
N ILE A 70 -10.27 20.15 -4.33
CA ILE A 70 -10.77 20.08 -2.95
C ILE A 70 -10.91 21.48 -2.35
N ASP A 71 -10.05 22.43 -2.73
CA ASP A 71 -10.08 23.78 -2.20
C ASP A 71 -11.30 24.54 -2.77
N ASP A 72 -11.64 24.32 -4.04
CA ASP A 72 -12.88 24.83 -4.64
C ASP A 72 -14.13 24.27 -3.94
N LEU A 73 -14.16 22.95 -3.71
CA LEU A 73 -15.27 22.29 -3.02
C LEU A 73 -15.46 22.77 -1.58
N ASN A 74 -14.36 22.98 -0.86
CA ASN A 74 -14.41 23.53 0.50
C ASN A 74 -14.75 25.02 0.50
N GLY A 75 -14.24 25.80 -0.46
CA GLY A 75 -14.53 27.23 -0.61
C GLY A 75 -16.00 27.55 -0.90
N ALA A 76 -16.73 26.59 -1.48
CA ALA A 76 -18.17 26.69 -1.67
C ALA A 76 -19.00 26.52 -0.39
N ILE A 77 -18.39 26.08 0.72
CA ILE A 77 -19.06 25.84 2.00
C ILE A 77 -18.60 26.93 3.00
N PRO A 78 -19.51 27.74 3.58
CA PRO A 78 -19.16 28.73 4.58
C PRO A 78 -18.36 28.10 5.73
N GLN A 79 -17.25 28.74 6.14
CA GLN A 79 -16.39 28.21 7.22
C GLN A 79 -17.13 28.07 8.56
N SER A 80 -18.21 28.81 8.78
CA SER A 80 -19.09 28.66 9.94
C SER A 80 -19.85 27.33 10.00
N GLU A 81 -19.98 26.64 8.87
CA GLU A 81 -20.59 25.31 8.77
C GLU A 81 -19.55 24.19 8.90
N TRP A 82 -18.26 24.54 9.00
CA TRP A 82 -17.19 23.54 9.15
C TRP A 82 -17.15 23.03 10.58
N GLU A 83 -17.00 21.71 10.71
CA GLU A 83 -16.90 21.08 12.02
C GLU A 83 -15.54 21.34 12.65
N LEU A 84 -15.50 21.39 13.98
CA LEU A 84 -14.24 21.53 14.70
C LEU A 84 -13.44 20.22 14.64
N GLY A 85 -12.17 20.34 14.28
CA GLY A 85 -11.20 19.26 14.40
C GLY A 85 -10.87 18.94 15.86
N LEU A 86 -10.03 17.91 16.05
CA LEU A 86 -9.53 17.53 17.38
C LEU A 86 -8.66 18.63 18.03
N ASP A 87 -8.19 19.59 17.23
CA ASP A 87 -7.46 20.79 17.65
C ASP A 87 -8.37 21.97 18.00
N GLY A 88 -9.70 21.79 17.91
CA GLY A 88 -10.69 22.83 18.15
C GLY A 88 -10.78 23.87 17.03
N GLN A 89 -10.13 23.66 15.88
CA GLN A 89 -10.17 24.56 14.73
C GLN A 89 -11.17 24.06 13.67
N PRO A 90 -11.82 24.95 12.90
CA PRO A 90 -12.66 24.55 11.78
C PRO A 90 -11.87 23.67 10.79
N ARG A 91 -12.36 22.47 10.53
CA ARG A 91 -11.75 21.48 9.65
C ARG A 91 -12.48 21.47 8.31
N PRO A 92 -11.77 21.56 7.17
CA PRO A 92 -12.39 21.47 5.85
C PRO A 92 -13.21 20.18 5.70
N PRO A 93 -14.49 20.26 5.28
CA PRO A 93 -15.36 19.09 5.13
C PRO A 93 -14.86 18.09 4.10
N TRP A 94 -14.40 18.57 2.94
CA TRP A 94 -13.86 17.72 1.88
C TRP A 94 -12.41 17.38 2.12
N GLN A 95 -12.09 16.09 2.10
CA GLN A 95 -10.77 15.57 2.39
C GLN A 95 -10.39 14.44 1.45
N PRO A 96 -9.09 14.32 1.09
CA PRO A 96 -8.61 13.23 0.27
C PRO A 96 -8.70 11.90 1.03
N GLN A 97 -8.86 10.82 0.28
CA GLN A 97 -8.80 9.45 0.75
C GLN A 97 -7.92 8.62 -0.18
N TYR A 98 -6.99 7.88 0.42
CA TYR A 98 -6.11 6.97 -0.28
C TYR A 98 -6.48 5.55 0.10
N ALA A 99 -7.05 4.81 -0.86
CA ALA A 99 -7.58 3.48 -0.65
C ALA A 99 -6.68 2.39 -1.24
N VAL A 100 -6.49 1.31 -0.48
CA VAL A 100 -5.80 0.09 -0.91
C VAL A 100 -6.67 -1.11 -0.55
N TYR A 101 -6.93 -1.96 -1.53
CA TYR A 101 -7.78 -3.15 -1.40
C TYR A 101 -6.90 -4.38 -1.33
N LEU A 102 -7.04 -5.15 -0.26
CA LEU A 102 -6.10 -6.16 0.17
C LEU A 102 -6.84 -7.49 0.35
N LEU A 103 -6.30 -8.56 -0.22
CA LEU A 103 -6.86 -9.91 -0.14
C LEU A 103 -5.94 -10.81 0.69
N ASP A 104 -6.51 -11.48 1.69
CA ASP A 104 -5.90 -12.65 2.30
C ASP A 104 -6.21 -13.87 1.43
N THR A 105 -5.17 -14.56 0.99
CA THR A 105 -5.32 -15.73 0.11
C THR A 105 -5.65 -17.02 0.86
N SER A 106 -5.53 -17.01 2.19
CA SER A 106 -5.77 -18.21 3.00
C SER A 106 -7.26 -18.48 3.20
N ASP A 107 -8.06 -17.42 3.34
CA ASP A 107 -9.49 -17.48 3.67
C ASP A 107 -10.36 -16.63 2.73
N ALA A 108 -9.77 -15.96 1.74
CA ALA A 108 -10.41 -15.02 0.83
C ALA A 108 -11.00 -13.77 1.52
N SER A 109 -10.56 -13.45 2.74
CA SER A 109 -10.94 -12.23 3.44
C SER A 109 -10.44 -11.00 2.68
N LEU A 110 -11.37 -10.07 2.42
CA LEU A 110 -11.07 -8.78 1.80
C LEU A 110 -10.97 -7.70 2.87
N TYR A 111 -9.96 -6.86 2.73
CA TYR A 111 -9.73 -5.70 3.58
C TYR A 111 -9.61 -4.43 2.73
N THR A 112 -10.10 -3.32 3.26
CA THR A 112 -9.86 -1.99 2.67
C THR A 112 -9.12 -1.13 3.67
N PHE A 113 -7.94 -0.64 3.31
CA PHE A 113 -7.32 0.49 3.99
C PHE A 113 -7.77 1.77 3.29
N ALA A 114 -8.37 2.72 4.00
CA ALA A 114 -8.75 4.03 3.47
C ALA A 114 -8.46 5.11 4.51
N ASN A 115 -7.62 6.10 4.15
CA ASN A 115 -7.22 7.14 5.07
C ASN A 115 -6.76 8.40 4.31
N GLY A 116 -7.03 9.59 4.87
CA GLY A 116 -6.68 10.89 4.29
C GLY A 116 -5.40 11.55 4.81
N THR A 117 -4.68 10.92 5.73
CA THR A 117 -3.46 11.50 6.33
C THR A 117 -2.30 11.56 5.33
N THR A 118 -1.37 12.49 5.54
CA THR A 118 -0.12 12.57 4.76
C THR A 118 0.68 11.27 4.80
N GLY A 119 0.69 10.56 5.94
CA GLY A 119 1.35 9.27 6.07
C GLY A 119 0.73 8.19 5.16
N ALA A 120 -0.59 8.18 5.06
CA ALA A 120 -1.34 7.30 4.15
C ALA A 120 -1.08 7.63 2.69
N LYS A 121 -1.07 8.92 2.32
CA LYS A 121 -0.69 9.41 0.99
C LYS A 121 0.66 8.85 0.56
N ILE A 122 1.70 9.02 1.39
CA ILE A 122 3.06 8.55 1.08
C ILE A 122 3.10 7.04 0.88
N ALA A 123 2.41 6.27 1.73
CA ALA A 123 2.36 4.82 1.62
C ALA A 123 1.67 4.37 0.32
N TRP A 124 0.58 5.04 -0.04
CA TRP A 124 -0.20 4.78 -1.23
C TRP A 124 0.58 5.14 -2.51
N GLU A 125 1.17 6.32 -2.60
CA GLU A 125 1.95 6.77 -3.77
C GLU A 125 3.10 5.80 -4.05
N ARG A 126 3.86 5.43 -3.01
CA ARG A 126 4.96 4.46 -3.14
C ARG A 126 4.49 3.10 -3.63
N LEU A 127 3.32 2.65 -3.21
CA LEU A 127 2.75 1.38 -3.66
C LEU A 127 2.32 1.49 -5.12
N VAL A 128 1.60 2.55 -5.48
CA VAL A 128 1.12 2.82 -6.85
C VAL A 128 2.28 2.91 -7.84
N ASP A 129 3.33 3.67 -7.51
CA ASP A 129 4.51 3.83 -8.36
C ASP A 129 5.16 2.48 -8.65
N ARG A 130 5.37 1.67 -7.61
CA ARG A 130 5.98 0.34 -7.75
C ARG A 130 5.09 -0.62 -8.55
N ILE A 131 3.78 -0.58 -8.36
CA ILE A 131 2.82 -1.38 -9.13
C ILE A 131 2.86 -0.97 -10.61
N SER A 132 2.86 0.33 -10.89
CA SER A 132 2.91 0.87 -12.26
C SER A 132 4.14 0.36 -13.00
N TRP A 133 5.33 0.53 -12.42
CA TRP A 133 6.57 0.05 -13.02
C TRP A 133 6.61 -1.48 -13.17
N MET A 134 6.14 -2.23 -12.18
CA MET A 134 6.14 -3.69 -12.27
C MET A 134 5.15 -4.23 -13.29
N ARG A 135 4.01 -3.56 -13.49
CA ARG A 135 3.08 -3.89 -14.56
C ARG A 135 3.62 -3.51 -15.94
N ALA A 136 4.38 -2.43 -16.05
CA ALA A 136 5.09 -2.10 -17.28
C ALA A 136 6.16 -3.16 -17.63
N LEU A 137 6.86 -3.71 -16.62
CA LEU A 137 7.92 -4.71 -16.82
C LEU A 137 7.42 -6.14 -17.03
N ARG A 138 6.35 -6.54 -16.32
CA ARG A 138 5.90 -7.96 -16.26
C ARG A 138 4.47 -8.18 -16.76
N GLY A 139 3.82 -7.14 -17.24
CA GLY A 139 2.43 -7.18 -17.68
C GLY A 139 1.42 -6.85 -16.59
N THR A 140 0.16 -6.63 -17.00
CA THR A 140 -0.89 -6.08 -16.14
C THR A 140 -1.38 -7.02 -15.03
N GLN A 141 -1.17 -8.34 -15.18
CA GLN A 141 -1.66 -9.38 -14.28
C GLN A 141 -0.68 -9.71 -13.13
N VAL A 142 0.00 -8.69 -12.62
CA VAL A 142 0.94 -8.81 -11.50
C VAL A 142 0.49 -7.93 -10.34
N PHE A 143 0.51 -8.51 -9.15
CA PHE A 143 -0.01 -7.95 -7.90
C PHE A 143 1.04 -8.09 -6.80
N PRO A 144 1.29 -7.06 -5.99
CA PRO A 144 2.26 -7.17 -4.91
C PRO A 144 1.64 -7.93 -3.73
N LEU A 145 2.39 -8.88 -3.18
CA LEU A 145 2.20 -9.38 -1.83
C LEU A 145 2.87 -8.37 -0.90
N VAL A 146 2.07 -7.69 -0.08
CA VAL A 146 2.52 -6.65 0.83
C VAL A 146 2.42 -7.12 2.28
N LYS A 147 3.42 -6.78 3.07
CA LYS A 147 3.37 -6.88 4.53
C LYS A 147 2.83 -5.57 5.10
N LEU A 148 1.86 -5.66 6.01
CA LEU A 148 1.38 -4.51 6.78
C LEU A 148 2.49 -4.06 7.74
N ASP A 149 3.11 -2.93 7.45
CA ASP A 149 4.31 -2.45 8.14
C ASP A 149 4.16 -0.96 8.50
N SER A 150 5.13 -0.42 9.23
CA SER A 150 5.12 0.95 9.68
C SER A 150 6.50 1.58 9.57
N LYS A 151 6.56 2.88 9.24
CA LYS A 151 7.82 3.61 9.15
C LYS A 151 7.77 4.89 9.96
N VAL A 152 8.91 5.26 10.55
CA VAL A 152 9.07 6.53 11.23
C VAL A 152 8.96 7.67 10.22
N MET A 153 8.17 8.68 10.57
CA MET A 153 7.97 9.93 9.84
C MET A 153 8.19 11.08 10.81
N LYS A 154 9.08 12.00 10.45
CA LYS A 154 9.28 13.24 11.21
C LYS A 154 8.07 14.15 10.96
N THR A 155 7.41 14.58 12.03
CA THR A 155 6.30 15.53 11.97
C THR A 155 6.61 16.77 12.82
N LYS A 156 5.77 17.80 12.73
CA LYS A 156 5.86 18.99 13.60
C LYS A 156 5.69 18.64 15.09
N PHE A 157 5.03 17.52 15.40
CA PHE A 157 4.74 17.05 16.75
C PHE A 157 5.67 15.91 17.21
N GLY A 158 6.81 15.75 16.55
CA GLY A 158 7.78 14.68 16.83
C GLY A 158 7.73 13.52 15.83
N ALA A 159 8.45 12.44 16.15
CA ALA A 159 8.48 11.24 15.34
C ALA A 159 7.17 10.46 15.51
N LYS A 160 6.46 10.22 14.42
CA LYS A 160 5.28 9.35 14.38
C LYS A 160 5.51 8.15 13.48
N LEU A 161 4.82 7.05 13.75
CA LEU A 161 4.79 5.91 12.85
C LEU A 161 3.64 6.10 11.85
N ARG A 162 3.97 6.06 10.56
CA ARG A 162 3.00 6.06 9.46
C ARG A 162 2.83 4.65 8.89
N PRO A 163 1.70 4.34 8.25
CA PRO A 163 1.53 3.10 7.50
C PRO A 163 2.61 2.95 6.42
N GLU A 164 2.99 1.71 6.13
CA GLU A 164 3.79 1.31 4.99
C GLU A 164 3.32 -0.06 4.46
N PHE A 165 3.17 -0.18 3.14
CA PHE A 165 2.95 -1.45 2.47
C PHE A 165 4.28 -1.99 1.94
N THR A 166 5.00 -2.74 2.77
CA THR A 166 6.29 -3.31 2.38
C THR A 166 6.05 -4.47 1.41
N ILE A 167 6.37 -4.29 0.14
CA ILE A 167 6.26 -5.35 -0.88
C ILE A 167 7.29 -6.44 -0.56
N VAL A 168 6.81 -7.63 -0.22
CA VAL A 168 7.66 -8.80 0.07
C VAL A 168 7.85 -9.67 -1.16
N ASN A 169 6.86 -9.74 -2.05
CA ASN A 169 6.91 -10.53 -3.28
C ASN A 169 5.91 -9.99 -4.31
N TRP A 170 5.93 -10.52 -5.53
CA TRP A 170 4.96 -10.26 -6.58
C TRP A 170 4.29 -11.57 -7.01
N ARG A 171 2.97 -11.54 -7.16
CA ARG A 171 2.13 -12.69 -7.53
C ARG A 171 1.42 -12.40 -8.84
N GLY A 172 1.29 -13.42 -9.69
CA GLY A 172 0.43 -13.38 -10.87
C GLY A 172 -0.80 -14.26 -10.69
N PHE A 173 -1.95 -13.83 -11.21
CA PHE A 173 -3.18 -14.63 -11.25
C PHE A 173 -3.47 -15.06 -12.69
N GLY A 174 -2.62 -15.94 -13.24
CA GLY A 174 -2.86 -16.57 -14.54
C GLY A 174 -1.60 -16.81 -15.36
N GLY A 175 -1.46 -18.02 -15.90
CA GLY A 175 -0.42 -18.41 -16.85
C GLY A 175 0.65 -19.30 -16.21
N SER A 176 0.68 -20.57 -16.62
CA SER A 176 1.67 -21.59 -16.29
C SER A 176 3.11 -21.13 -16.59
N GLY A 177 3.81 -20.58 -15.58
CA GLY A 177 5.20 -20.16 -15.74
C GLY A 177 5.80 -19.38 -14.56
N GLY A 178 4.99 -18.95 -13.58
CA GLY A 178 5.50 -18.38 -12.33
C GLY A 178 5.82 -19.49 -11.30
N PRO A 179 6.91 -19.36 -10.52
CA PRO A 179 7.21 -20.35 -9.48
C PRO A 179 6.02 -20.46 -8.49
N PRO A 180 5.76 -21.67 -7.98
CA PRO A 180 4.55 -21.98 -7.24
C PRO A 180 4.35 -21.08 -6.01
N ILE A 181 3.09 -20.92 -5.65
CA ILE A 181 2.64 -20.31 -4.40
C ILE A 181 3.05 -21.26 -3.26
N GLY A 182 4.29 -21.11 -2.79
CA GLY A 182 4.84 -21.95 -1.73
C GLY A 182 6.32 -22.20 -1.93
N GLY A 183 7.14 -21.28 -1.45
CA GLY A 183 8.60 -21.41 -1.45
C GLY A 183 9.21 -20.15 -0.86
N GLY A 184 9.80 -20.29 0.33
CA GLY A 184 10.62 -19.24 0.93
C GLY A 184 11.82 -18.88 0.03
N PRO A 185 12.64 -17.90 0.44
CA PRO A 185 13.77 -17.46 -0.37
C PRO A 185 14.75 -18.62 -0.60
N GLN A 186 14.80 -19.12 -1.83
CA GLN A 186 15.93 -19.93 -2.29
C GLN A 186 17.11 -19.00 -2.53
N ASN A 187 17.95 -18.86 -1.52
CA ASN A 187 19.36 -18.57 -1.74
C ASN A 187 19.94 -19.73 -2.55
N ALA A 188 20.27 -19.50 -3.82
CA ALA A 188 21.27 -20.28 -4.55
C ALA A 188 21.77 -19.52 -5.79
N LEU A 189 22.31 -18.32 -5.59
CA LEU A 189 23.51 -17.91 -6.32
C LEU A 189 24.69 -18.53 -5.57
N ALA A 190 25.02 -19.77 -5.91
CA ALA A 190 26.23 -20.43 -5.47
C ALA A 190 26.64 -21.44 -6.54
N GLU A 191 27.17 -20.93 -7.65
CA GLU A 191 28.20 -21.71 -8.31
C GLU A 191 29.41 -21.76 -7.35
N PRO A 192 29.95 -22.94 -7.04
CA PRO A 192 31.15 -23.01 -6.23
C PRO A 192 32.29 -22.33 -7.00
N VAL A 193 32.74 -21.18 -6.51
CA VAL A 193 34.01 -20.59 -6.91
C VAL A 193 35.08 -21.64 -6.62
N LYS A 194 35.67 -22.20 -7.68
CA LYS A 194 36.83 -23.06 -7.56
C LYS A 194 37.90 -22.28 -6.81
N THR A 195 38.29 -22.77 -5.64
CA THR A 195 39.46 -22.25 -4.95
C THR A 195 40.67 -22.43 -5.86
N PRO A 196 41.43 -21.38 -6.21
CA PRO A 196 42.73 -21.57 -6.84
C PRO A 196 43.56 -22.44 -5.91
N THR A 197 44.13 -23.51 -6.47
CA THR A 197 44.97 -24.45 -5.74
C THR A 197 46.34 -23.79 -5.55
N THR A 198 46.95 -24.00 -4.39
CA THR A 198 48.24 -23.43 -3.92
C THR A 198 49.46 -23.96 -4.69
N ALA A 199 49.36 -24.07 -6.02
CA ALA A 199 50.42 -24.51 -6.92
C ALA A 199 50.81 -23.46 -7.98
N GLU A 200 50.22 -22.26 -7.94
CA GLU A 200 50.54 -21.12 -8.83
C GLU A 200 50.86 -19.81 -8.07
N GLU A 201 51.38 -19.89 -6.83
CA GLU A 201 51.82 -18.73 -6.02
C GLU A 201 53.36 -18.63 -5.87
N LEU A 202 54.16 -19.31 -6.69
CA LEU A 202 55.64 -19.31 -6.55
C LEU A 202 56.39 -19.13 -7.89
N GLN A 203 56.01 -18.14 -8.70
CA GLN A 203 56.82 -17.69 -9.84
C GLN A 203 56.83 -16.17 -9.97
N ASP A 204 57.31 -15.49 -8.93
CA ASP A 204 57.79 -14.11 -9.06
C ASP A 204 59.32 -14.13 -8.86
N GLU A 205 60.05 -14.42 -9.94
CA GLU A 205 61.50 -14.22 -9.99
C GLU A 205 61.77 -12.72 -10.19
N VAL A 206 62.23 -12.07 -9.12
CA VAL A 206 62.82 -10.72 -9.22
C VAL A 206 64.34 -10.87 -9.40
N PRO A 207 64.94 -10.44 -10.53
CA PRO A 207 66.38 -10.40 -10.68
C PRO A 207 66.98 -9.22 -9.88
N PHE A 208 68.10 -9.48 -9.22
CA PHE A 208 68.96 -8.52 -8.51
C PHE A 208 69.61 -7.49 -9.45
#